data_AF-A0AAD2DDG3-F1
#
_entry.id   AF-A0AAD2DDG3-F1
#
_cell.length_a   1.000
_cell.length_b   1.000
_cell.length_c   1.000
_cell.angle_alpha   90.00
_cell.angle_beta   90.00
_cell.angle_gamma   90.00
#
_symmetry.space_group_name_H-M   'P 1'
#
loop_
_entity.id
_entity.type
_entity.pdbx_description
1 polymer ?
#
loop_
_entity_poly.entity_id
_entity_poly.type
_entity_poly.pdbx_seq_one_letter_code
_entity_poly.pdbx_strand_id
1 'polypeptide(L)'
;MTKQEQIYRYFNENDGLEKEKLIKKAYKKFNIAESSATTFYYRWKKQFTGSNNCVPKEEKKIYEPKPKEKQEIKVPHDTKPIDVSEEEVFKKPKLKIKQGIIQGELGEYEIIDGVVKVGEEIFKNENDLDIYRKEQLRQFYAQIGEIQEVLEMIN
;
A
#
# COMPACT_ATOMS: atom_id res chain seq x y z
N MET A 1 -21.43 5.62 9.08
CA MET A 1 -20.63 4.81 10.01
C MET A 1 -19.91 3.75 9.20
N THR A 2 -18.57 3.81 9.14
CA THR A 2 -17.75 2.95 8.28
C THR A 2 -17.59 1.54 8.86
N LYS A 3 -17.24 0.55 8.02
CA LYS A 3 -16.95 -0.82 8.50
C LYS A 3 -15.82 -0.84 9.55
N GLN A 4 -14.84 0.06 9.43
CA GLN A 4 -13.76 0.20 10.39
C GLN A 4 -14.26 0.69 11.76
N GLU A 5 -15.10 1.73 11.79
CA GLU A 5 -15.70 2.24 13.03
C GLU A 5 -16.53 1.17 13.75
N GLN A 6 -17.26 0.35 13.01
CA GLN A 6 -18.04 -0.76 13.57
C GLN A 6 -17.15 -1.83 14.22
N ILE A 7 -16.00 -2.15 13.61
CA ILE A 7 -15.02 -3.09 14.16
C ILE A 7 -14.36 -2.52 15.43
N TYR A 8 -14.01 -1.23 15.44
CA TYR A 8 -13.43 -0.58 16.61
C TYR A 8 -14.42 -0.46 17.76
N ARG A 9 -15.69 -0.17 17.47
CA ARG A 9 -16.76 -0.19 18.48
C ARG A 9 -16.92 -1.59 19.07
N TYR A 10 -16.89 -2.62 18.23
CA TYR A 10 -16.92 -4.01 18.69
C TYR A 10 -15.76 -4.36 19.63
N PHE A 11 -14.55 -3.88 19.33
CA PHE A 11 -13.40 -4.06 20.20
C PHE A 11 -13.53 -3.33 21.53
N ASN A 12 -14.08 -2.10 21.55
CA ASN A 12 -14.40 -1.40 22.80
C ASN A 12 -15.44 -2.13 23.65
N GLU A 13 -16.50 -2.67 23.02
CA GLU A 13 -17.57 -3.40 23.70
C GLU A 13 -17.12 -4.77 24.24
N ASN A 14 -15.94 -5.26 23.84
CA ASN A 14 -15.46 -6.61 24.15
C ASN A 14 -13.97 -6.62 24.57
N ASP A 15 -13.47 -5.51 25.10
CA ASP A 15 -12.06 -5.30 25.47
C ASP A 15 -11.59 -6.26 26.59
N GLY A 16 -12.50 -6.70 27.45
CA GLY A 16 -12.27 -7.71 28.48
C GLY A 16 -12.06 -9.15 27.97
N LEU A 17 -12.22 -9.41 26.66
CA LEU A 17 -11.91 -10.71 26.08
C LEU A 17 -10.43 -10.84 25.75
N GLU A 18 -9.88 -12.05 25.92
CA GLU A 18 -8.53 -12.34 25.46
C GLU A 18 -8.36 -12.01 23.97
N LYS A 19 -7.23 -11.38 23.63
CA LYS A 19 -6.88 -10.90 22.29
C LYS A 19 -7.25 -11.90 21.19
N GLU A 20 -6.84 -13.16 21.31
CA GLU A 20 -7.10 -14.16 20.27
C GLU A 20 -8.58 -14.45 20.08
N LYS A 21 -9.36 -14.50 21.18
CA LYS A 21 -10.81 -14.70 21.12
C LYS A 21 -11.49 -13.48 20.53
N LEU A 22 -10.99 -12.28 20.84
CA LEU A 22 -11.51 -11.02 20.32
C LEU A 22 -11.29 -10.90 18.80
N ILE A 23 -10.07 -11.18 18.31
CA ILE A 23 -9.75 -11.24 16.88
C ILE A 23 -10.57 -12.33 16.19
N LYS A 24 -10.66 -13.52 16.81
CA LYS A 24 -11.45 -14.65 16.26
C LYS A 24 -12.92 -14.32 16.08
N LYS A 25 -13.52 -13.66 17.07
CA LYS A 25 -14.92 -13.23 16.98
C LYS A 25 -15.09 -12.08 15.99
N ALA A 26 -14.15 -11.14 15.91
CA ALA A 26 -14.22 -10.03 14.97
C ALA A 26 -14.16 -10.50 13.50
N TYR A 27 -13.22 -11.38 13.15
CA TYR A 27 -13.13 -11.83 11.76
C TYR A 27 -14.36 -12.64 11.33
N LYS A 28 -14.93 -13.44 12.24
CA LYS A 28 -16.20 -14.17 12.01
C LYS A 28 -17.41 -13.23 11.91
N LYS A 29 -17.51 -12.24 12.80
CA LYS A 29 -18.65 -11.31 12.87
C LYS A 29 -18.71 -10.37 11.68
N PHE A 30 -17.56 -9.91 11.21
CA PHE A 30 -17.47 -8.92 10.11
C PHE A 30 -17.11 -9.55 8.76
N ASN A 31 -16.99 -10.87 8.69
CA ASN A 31 -16.59 -11.63 7.50
C ASN A 31 -15.32 -11.05 6.83
N ILE A 32 -14.30 -10.82 7.63
CA ILE A 32 -13.00 -10.29 7.18
C ILE A 32 -11.91 -11.36 7.36
N ALA A 33 -10.78 -11.18 6.68
CA ALA A 33 -9.61 -12.03 6.89
C ALA A 33 -9.07 -11.89 8.34
N GLU A 34 -8.55 -12.97 8.89
CA GLU A 34 -7.98 -13.00 10.24
C GLU A 34 -6.76 -12.06 10.37
N SER A 35 -5.95 -11.93 9.32
CA SER A 35 -4.84 -10.96 9.23
C SER A 35 -5.34 -9.52 9.30
N SER A 36 -6.44 -9.21 8.62
CA SER A 36 -7.10 -7.90 8.67
C SER A 36 -7.66 -7.63 10.07
N ALA A 37 -8.35 -8.58 10.69
CA ALA A 37 -8.84 -8.45 12.06
C ALA A 37 -7.70 -8.22 13.08
N THR A 38 -6.57 -8.90 12.89
CA THR A 38 -5.35 -8.72 13.68
C THR A 38 -4.79 -7.30 13.50
N THR A 39 -4.73 -6.81 12.26
CA THR A 39 -4.29 -5.45 11.94
C THR A 39 -5.21 -4.41 12.58
N PHE A 40 -6.53 -4.59 12.49
CA PHE A 40 -7.51 -3.71 13.11
C PHE A 40 -7.40 -3.72 14.64
N TYR A 41 -7.17 -4.87 15.27
CA TYR A 41 -6.96 -4.96 16.72
C TYR A 41 -5.74 -4.14 17.16
N TYR A 42 -4.60 -4.24 16.46
CA TYR A 42 -3.41 -3.48 16.84
C TYR A 42 -3.52 -1.99 16.53
N ARG A 43 -4.19 -1.61 15.44
CA ARG A 43 -4.50 -0.21 15.14
C ARG A 43 -5.45 0.39 16.19
N TRP A 44 -6.50 -0.33 16.54
CA TRP A 44 -7.43 0.06 17.62
C TRP A 44 -6.70 0.18 18.96
N LYS A 45 -5.89 -0.82 19.35
CA LYS A 45 -5.15 -0.80 20.61
C LYS A 45 -4.12 0.32 20.67
N LYS A 46 -3.46 0.65 19.54
CA LYS A 46 -2.58 1.82 19.42
C LYS A 46 -3.35 3.13 19.67
N GLN A 47 -4.55 3.27 19.10
CA GLN A 47 -5.41 4.44 19.32
C GLN A 47 -5.95 4.52 20.74
N PHE A 48 -6.29 3.38 21.35
CA PHE A 48 -6.87 3.30 22.70
C PHE A 48 -5.85 3.44 23.84
N THR A 49 -4.62 2.94 23.66
CA THR A 49 -3.57 2.96 24.70
C THR A 49 -2.55 4.08 24.54
N GLY A 50 -2.62 4.88 23.48
CA GLY A 50 -1.68 5.97 23.20
C GLY A 50 -0.22 5.53 23.01
N SER A 51 0.05 4.22 22.92
CA SER A 51 1.40 3.65 22.85
C SER A 51 1.80 3.32 21.41
N ASN A 52 2.98 3.80 21.01
CA ASN A 52 3.57 3.55 19.69
C ASN A 52 4.15 2.13 19.51
N ASN A 53 4.20 1.31 20.56
CA ASN A 53 4.88 0.01 20.58
C ASN A 53 3.98 -1.21 20.33
N CYS A 54 2.75 -1.00 19.85
CA CYS A 54 1.74 -2.05 19.75
C CYS A 54 1.62 -2.72 18.37
N VAL A 55 2.58 -2.56 17.46
CA VAL A 55 2.60 -3.31 16.18
C VAL A 55 3.60 -4.45 16.31
N PRO A 56 3.21 -5.72 16.13
CA PRO A 56 4.16 -6.81 16.08
C PRO A 56 5.17 -6.54 14.97
N LYS A 57 6.45 -6.53 15.31
CA LYS A 57 7.51 -6.59 14.32
C LYS A 57 7.46 -8.01 13.75
N GLU A 58 6.81 -8.18 12.61
CA GLU A 58 6.87 -9.45 11.90
C GLU A 58 8.31 -9.69 11.45
N GLU A 59 8.97 -10.67 12.05
CA GLU A 59 10.17 -11.28 11.47
C GLU A 59 9.75 -11.91 10.14
N LYS A 60 10.14 -11.30 9.03
CA LYS A 60 9.89 -11.81 7.68
C LYS A 60 10.66 -13.12 7.49
N LYS A 61 10.08 -14.25 7.87
CA LYS A 61 10.48 -15.55 7.33
C LYS A 61 9.92 -15.64 5.92
N ILE A 62 10.80 -15.52 4.94
CA ILE A 62 10.48 -15.75 3.53
C ILE A 62 10.06 -17.22 3.42
N TYR A 63 8.77 -17.46 3.22
CA TYR A 63 8.25 -18.76 2.82
C TYR A 63 7.76 -18.64 1.39
N GLU A 64 8.28 -19.48 0.50
CA GLU A 64 7.77 -19.63 -0.86
C GLU A 64 6.29 -20.03 -0.80
N PRO A 65 5.39 -19.28 -1.45
CA PRO A 65 3.96 -19.60 -1.41
C PRO A 65 3.67 -20.83 -2.27
N LYS A 66 3.08 -21.87 -1.66
CA LYS A 66 2.39 -22.92 -2.43
C LYS A 66 1.18 -22.33 -3.17
N PRO A 67 0.88 -22.81 -4.40
CA PRO A 67 -0.25 -22.29 -5.17
C PRO A 67 -1.57 -22.65 -4.48
N LYS A 68 -2.43 -21.65 -4.26
CA LYS A 68 -3.82 -21.85 -3.85
C LYS A 68 -4.73 -21.61 -5.06
N GLU A 69 -5.69 -22.51 -5.24
CA GLU A 69 -6.72 -22.45 -6.29
C GLU A 69 -7.45 -21.10 -6.26
N LYS A 70 -7.62 -20.51 -7.44
CA LYS A 70 -8.23 -19.20 -7.66
C LYS A 70 -9.74 -19.29 -7.43
N GLN A 71 -10.27 -18.53 -6.47
CA GLN A 71 -11.69 -18.21 -6.43
C GLN A 71 -11.91 -16.92 -7.23
N GLU A 72 -12.75 -17.00 -8.26
CA GLU A 72 -13.11 -15.88 -9.14
C GLU A 72 -13.97 -14.85 -8.40
N ILE A 73 -13.43 -13.65 -8.25
CA ILE A 73 -14.19 -12.47 -7.83
C ILE A 73 -14.75 -11.83 -9.11
N LYS A 74 -16.08 -11.90 -9.31
CA LYS A 74 -16.74 -11.23 -10.43
C LYS A 74 -16.94 -9.75 -10.07
N VAL A 75 -15.96 -8.92 -10.42
CA VAL A 75 -16.11 -7.47 -10.48
C VAL A 75 -16.59 -7.13 -11.91
N PRO A 76 -17.75 -6.49 -12.11
CA PRO A 76 -18.10 -5.97 -13.42
C PRO A 76 -17.24 -4.73 -13.65
N HIS A 77 -16.12 -4.91 -14.32
CA HIS A 77 -15.35 -3.85 -14.93
C HIS A 77 -15.23 -4.22 -16.40
N ASP A 78 -15.84 -3.42 -17.27
CA ASP A 78 -15.44 -3.32 -18.68
C ASP A 78 -14.06 -2.63 -18.77
N THR A 79 -13.10 -3.12 -17.99
CA THR A 79 -11.69 -2.85 -18.21
C THR A 79 -11.25 -3.87 -19.23
N LYS A 80 -10.97 -3.41 -20.46
CA LYS A 80 -10.04 -4.13 -21.32
C LYS A 80 -8.82 -4.47 -20.46
N PRO A 81 -8.40 -5.75 -20.38
CA PRO A 81 -7.19 -6.10 -19.67
C PRO A 81 -6.06 -5.26 -20.24
N ILE A 82 -5.45 -4.42 -19.42
CA ILE A 82 -4.13 -3.91 -19.76
C ILE A 82 -3.23 -5.13 -19.58
N ASP A 83 -2.86 -5.75 -20.70
CA ASP A 83 -1.91 -6.85 -20.74
C ASP A 83 -0.52 -6.28 -20.45
N VAL A 84 -0.24 -6.07 -19.17
CA VAL A 84 1.11 -5.75 -18.73
C VAL A 84 1.79 -7.07 -18.44
N SER A 85 2.39 -7.67 -19.48
CA SER A 85 3.28 -8.81 -19.25
C SER A 85 4.35 -8.41 -18.22
N GLU A 86 4.62 -9.25 -17.23
CA GLU A 86 5.65 -8.98 -16.20
C GLU A 86 7.01 -8.62 -16.83
N GLU A 87 7.25 -9.13 -18.04
CA GLU A 87 8.43 -8.89 -18.87
C GLU A 87 8.53 -7.46 -19.43
N GLU A 88 7.43 -6.71 -19.54
CA GLU A 88 7.45 -5.30 -19.95
C GLU A 88 7.72 -4.35 -18.77
N VAL A 89 7.29 -4.70 -17.55
CA VAL A 89 7.42 -3.84 -16.37
C VAL A 89 8.85 -3.78 -15.83
N PHE A 90 9.59 -4.89 -15.95
CA PHE A 90 10.89 -5.06 -15.27
C PHE A 90 12.08 -5.18 -16.21
N LYS A 91 12.00 -4.64 -17.44
CA LYS A 91 13.21 -4.49 -18.27
C LYS A 91 14.18 -3.56 -17.55
N LYS A 92 15.42 -4.04 -17.34
CA LYS A 92 16.50 -3.17 -16.83
C LYS A 92 16.61 -1.94 -17.74
N PRO A 93 16.52 -0.73 -17.19
CA PRO A 93 16.53 0.48 -18.00
C PRO A 93 17.85 0.60 -18.74
N LYS A 94 17.78 0.92 -20.04
CA LYS A 94 18.95 1.19 -20.88
C LYS A 94 19.40 2.63 -20.66
N LEU A 95 20.27 2.85 -19.69
CA LEU A 95 20.81 4.17 -19.39
C LEU A 95 22.00 4.50 -20.30
N LYS A 96 22.07 5.74 -20.77
CA LYS A 96 23.21 6.27 -21.54
C LYS A 96 23.83 7.45 -20.79
N ILE A 97 25.15 7.53 -20.79
CA ILE A 97 25.86 8.67 -20.18
C ILE A 97 26.27 9.63 -21.29
N LYS A 98 25.85 10.90 -21.19
CA LYS A 98 26.29 11.98 -22.09
C LYS A 98 26.64 13.21 -21.28
N GLN A 99 27.87 13.71 -21.44
CA GLN A 99 28.35 14.95 -20.79
C GLN A 99 28.14 14.97 -19.25
N GLY A 100 28.24 13.81 -18.58
CA GLY A 100 28.03 13.68 -17.13
C GLY A 100 26.58 13.52 -16.69
N ILE A 101 25.61 13.63 -17.61
CA ILE A 101 24.19 13.39 -17.38
C ILE A 101 23.87 11.95 -17.77
N ILE A 102 23.09 11.26 -16.94
CA ILE A 102 22.55 9.94 -17.23
C ILE A 102 21.19 10.14 -17.89
N GLN A 103 20.98 9.59 -19.08
CA GLN A 103 19.73 9.65 -19.82
C GLN A 103 19.07 8.28 -19.82
N GLY A 104 17.83 8.21 -19.37
CA GLY A 104 16.94 7.06 -19.52
C GLY A 104 15.82 7.34 -20.52
N GLU A 105 14.96 6.35 -20.73
CA GLU A 105 13.80 6.51 -21.62
C GLU A 105 12.73 7.47 -21.05
N LEU A 106 12.69 7.61 -19.73
CA LEU A 106 11.68 8.39 -19.01
C LEU A 106 12.18 9.75 -18.50
N GLY A 107 13.47 10.06 -18.66
CA GLY A 107 14.03 11.32 -18.17
C GLY A 107 15.55 11.35 -18.10
N GLU A 108 16.04 12.47 -17.58
CA GLU A 108 17.45 12.74 -17.34
C GLU A 108 17.74 12.76 -15.84
N TYR A 109 18.93 12.29 -15.47
CA TYR A 109 19.37 12.12 -14.09
C TYR A 109 20.78 12.70 -13.96
N GLU A 110 20.96 13.58 -12.99
CA GLU A 110 22.26 14.17 -12.66
C GLU A 110 22.82 13.51 -11.40
N ILE A 111 24.12 13.19 -11.40
CA ILE A 111 24.83 12.78 -10.18
C ILE A 111 25.71 13.94 -9.76
N ILE A 112 25.37 14.59 -8.65
CA ILE A 112 26.13 15.69 -8.07
C ILE A 112 26.52 15.27 -6.65
N ASP A 113 27.82 15.24 -6.33
CA ASP A 113 28.33 14.90 -5.00
C ASP A 113 27.75 13.60 -4.39
N GLY A 114 27.51 12.60 -5.25
CA GLY A 114 26.96 11.29 -4.84
C GLY A 114 25.45 11.27 -4.57
N VAL A 115 24.73 12.36 -4.84
CA VAL A 115 23.26 12.40 -4.81
C VAL A 115 22.69 12.37 -6.24
N VAL A 116 21.53 11.74 -6.41
CA VAL A 116 20.84 11.68 -7.70
C VAL A 116 19.80 12.80 -7.74
N LYS A 117 19.83 13.63 -8.77
CA LYS A 117 18.84 14.69 -9.00
C LYS A 117 18.01 14.38 -10.24
N VAL A 118 16.69 14.57 -10.12
CA VAL A 118 15.71 14.33 -11.20
C VAL A 118 14.73 15.51 -11.22
N GLY A 119 14.87 16.40 -12.20
CA GLY A 119 14.13 17.67 -12.18
C GLY A 119 14.47 18.49 -10.93
N GLU A 120 13.48 18.76 -10.09
CA GLU A 120 13.64 19.46 -8.80
C GLU A 120 13.90 18.52 -7.61
N GLU A 121 13.72 17.21 -7.80
CA GLU A 121 13.84 16.20 -6.74
C GLU A 121 15.29 15.74 -6.54
N ILE A 122 15.66 15.50 -5.29
CA ILE A 122 17.01 15.03 -4.91
C ILE A 122 16.89 13.78 -4.04
N PHE A 123 17.60 12.73 -4.44
CA PHE A 123 17.62 11.43 -3.79
C PHE A 123 19.04 11.13 -3.29
N LYS A 124 19.20 11.00 -1.98
CA LYS A 124 20.49 10.69 -1.36
C LYS A 124 20.68 9.19 -1.15
N ASN A 125 19.57 8.45 -1.10
CA ASN A 125 19.54 7.03 -0.80
C ASN A 125 18.22 6.40 -1.26
N GLU A 126 18.10 5.07 -1.13
CA GLU A 126 16.88 4.33 -1.52
C GLU A 126 15.65 4.66 -0.66
N ASN A 127 15.82 5.09 0.59
CA ASN A 127 14.71 5.46 1.46
C ASN A 127 14.05 6.78 1.01
N ASP A 128 14.83 7.75 0.51
CA ASP A 128 14.28 8.97 -0.09
C ASP A 128 13.41 8.62 -1.31
N LEU A 129 13.86 7.66 -2.13
CA LEU A 129 13.10 7.16 -3.28
C LEU A 129 11.81 6.44 -2.85
N ASP A 130 11.82 5.65 -1.77
CA ASP A 130 10.63 4.98 -1.26
C ASP A 130 9.60 5.98 -0.68
N ILE A 131 10.07 7.03 0.00
CA ILE A 131 9.22 8.13 0.47
C ILE A 131 8.57 8.84 -0.72
N TYR A 132 9.37 9.23 -1.71
CA TYR A 132 8.87 9.88 -2.92
C TYR A 132 7.85 9.00 -3.66
N ARG A 133 8.13 7.71 -3.83
CA ARG A 133 7.20 6.75 -4.44
C ARG A 133 5.85 6.71 -3.72
N LYS A 134 5.86 6.64 -2.39
CA LYS A 134 4.64 6.63 -1.58
C LYS A 134 3.84 7.92 -1.73
N GLU A 135 4.53 9.05 -1.76
CA GLU A 135 3.92 10.37 -1.91
C GLU A 135 3.29 10.53 -3.31
N GLN A 136 4.01 10.16 -4.37
CA GLN A 136 3.50 10.18 -5.75
C GLN A 136 2.26 9.30 -5.91
N LEU A 137 2.28 8.07 -5.38
CA LEU A 137 1.12 7.19 -5.41
C LEU A 137 -0.07 7.80 -4.63
N ARG A 138 0.18 8.39 -3.46
CA ARG A 138 -0.86 9.03 -2.65
C ARG A 138 -1.53 10.16 -3.43
N GLN A 139 -0.75 11.05 -4.03
CA GLN A 139 -1.25 12.18 -4.83
C GLN A 139 -2.06 11.69 -6.03
N PHE A 140 -1.54 10.69 -6.74
CA PHE A 140 -2.23 10.10 -7.89
C PHE A 140 -3.59 9.49 -7.50
N TYR A 141 -3.66 8.71 -6.41
CA TYR A 141 -4.93 8.16 -5.94
C TYR A 141 -5.90 9.22 -5.42
N ALA A 142 -5.41 10.28 -4.78
CA ALA A 142 -6.25 11.40 -4.36
C ALA A 142 -6.89 12.09 -5.57
N GLN A 143 -6.09 12.36 -6.61
CA GLN A 143 -6.57 12.96 -7.86
C GLN A 143 -7.62 12.08 -8.56
N ILE A 144 -7.44 10.74 -8.58
CA ILE A 144 -8.45 9.83 -9.11
C ILE A 144 -9.76 9.94 -8.31
N GLY A 145 -9.69 10.05 -6.98
CA GLY A 145 -10.86 10.25 -6.13
C GLY A 145 -11.61 11.53 -6.46
N GLU A 146 -10.89 12.65 -6.61
CA GLU A 146 -11.47 13.93 -7.04
C GLU A 146 -12.15 13.81 -8.42
N ILE A 147 -11.49 13.17 -9.39
CA ILE A 147 -12.08 12.93 -10.71
C ILE A 147 -13.37 12.11 -10.60
N GLN A 148 -13.39 11.07 -9.77
CA GLN A 148 -14.58 10.26 -9.55
C GLN A 148 -15.73 11.09 -8.96
N GLU A 149 -15.45 11.91 -7.95
CA GLU A 149 -16.47 12.80 -7.37
C GLU A 149 -17.02 13.78 -8.42
N VAL A 150 -16.16 14.37 -9.25
CA VAL A 150 -16.59 15.26 -10.34
C VAL A 150 -17.47 14.51 -11.35
N LEU A 151 -17.13 13.26 -11.69
CA LEU A 151 -17.95 12.42 -12.58
C LEU A 151 -19.32 12.11 -11.98
N GLU A 152 -19.41 11.94 -10.65
CA GLU A 152 -20.67 11.73 -9.94
C GLU A 152 -21.53 13.01 -9.87
N MET A 153 -20.93 14.20 -9.96
CA MET A 153 -21.66 15.48 -9.96
C MET A 153 -22.28 15.84 -11.31
N ILE A 154 -21.73 15.33 -12.42
CA ILE A 154 -22.21 15.63 -13.78
C ILE A 154 -23.11 14.54 -14.36
N ASN A 155 -23.30 13.44 -13.64
CA ASN A 155 -24.22 12.34 -13.98
C ASN A 155 -25.50 12.41 -13.13
#